data_AF-A0A816W9F7-F1
#
_entry.id   AF-A0A816W9F7-F1
#
_cell.length_a   1.000
_cell.length_b   1.000
_cell.length_c   1.000
_cell.angle_alpha   90.00
_cell.angle_beta   90.00
_cell.angle_gamma   90.00
#
_symmetry.space_group_name_H-M   'P 1'
#
loop_
_entity.id
_entity.type
_entity.pdbx_description
1 polymer ?
#
loop_
_entity_poly.entity_id
_entity_poly.type
_entity_poly.pdbx_seq_one_letter_code
_entity_poly.pdbx_strand_id
1 'polypeptide(L)'
;RHVHRSTINARLIRAIRLCSRLDDFDKERINIEFTLLLNGYPPKFINYNFNKFFQKHNVLSVMENLDNIMYEQLHRTLLYQPTIKERQQQQQHEQQQQNIQSKDLFVHYTFESGPL
;
A
#
# COMPACT_ATOMS: atom_id res chain seq x y z
N ARG A 1 23.86 -7.62 -6.75
CA ARG A 1 22.95 -7.30 -5.61
C ARG A 1 21.65 -6.76 -6.20
N HIS A 2 20.64 -7.62 -6.42
CA HIS A 2 19.38 -7.23 -7.06
C HIS A 2 18.43 -6.64 -6.03
N VAL A 3 18.21 -5.35 -6.13
CA VAL A 3 17.21 -4.68 -5.32
C VAL A 3 16.00 -4.52 -6.22
N HIS A 4 14.92 -5.14 -5.81
CA HIS A 4 13.66 -4.99 -6.52
C HIS A 4 13.20 -3.54 -6.37
N ARG A 5 13.05 -2.83 -7.49
CA ARG A 5 12.57 -1.44 -7.57
C ARG A 5 11.28 -1.21 -6.77
N SER A 6 10.47 -2.25 -6.56
CA SER A 6 9.25 -2.17 -5.74
C SER A 6 9.54 -1.86 -4.27
N THR A 7 10.73 -2.15 -3.74
CA THR A 7 10.99 -2.05 -2.30
C THR A 7 11.04 -0.59 -1.84
N ILE A 8 11.62 0.32 -2.62
CA ILE A 8 11.69 1.75 -2.23
C ILE A 8 10.29 2.39 -2.26
N ASN A 9 9.55 2.20 -3.36
CA ASN A 9 8.17 2.70 -3.47
C ASN A 9 7.27 2.12 -2.38
N ALA A 10 7.37 0.83 -2.09
CA ALA A 10 6.56 0.20 -1.04
C ALA A 10 6.87 0.79 0.35
N ARG A 11 8.16 1.09 0.63
CA ARG A 11 8.55 1.73 1.89
C ARG A 11 8.01 3.15 2.01
N LEU A 12 8.08 3.95 0.94
CA LEU A 12 7.53 5.32 0.95
C LEU A 12 6.00 5.34 1.10
N ILE A 13 5.28 4.46 0.40
CA ILE A 13 3.82 4.32 0.56
C ILE A 13 3.49 3.92 1.99
N ARG A 14 4.24 2.96 2.55
CA ARG A 14 4.04 2.53 3.94
C ARG A 14 4.29 3.67 4.92
N ALA A 15 5.36 4.44 4.73
CA ALA A 15 5.67 5.60 5.56
C ALA A 15 4.51 6.61 5.54
N ILE A 16 4.00 6.96 4.36
CA ILE A 16 2.85 7.85 4.26
C ILE A 16 1.63 7.29 4.99
N ARG A 17 1.34 5.99 4.85
CA ARG A 17 0.19 5.37 5.53
C ARG A 17 0.30 5.31 7.04
N LEU A 18 1.52 5.26 7.59
CA LEU A 18 1.75 5.19 9.03
C LEU A 18 1.85 6.58 9.66
N CYS A 19 2.43 7.54 8.95
CA CYS A 19 2.67 8.89 9.44
C CYS A 19 1.46 9.78 9.12
N SER A 20 0.68 10.14 10.14
CA SER A 20 -0.46 11.06 10.00
C SER A 20 -0.03 12.52 9.85
N ARG A 21 1.15 12.89 10.37
CA ARG A 21 1.71 14.25 10.30
C ARG A 21 2.87 14.30 9.31
N LEU A 22 3.05 15.47 8.67
CA LEU A 22 4.12 15.67 7.71
C LEU A 22 5.51 15.54 8.35
N ASP A 23 5.69 16.07 9.56
CA ASP A 23 6.98 15.99 10.27
C ASP A 23 7.42 14.55 10.55
N ASP A 24 6.46 13.69 10.89
CA ASP A 24 6.72 12.28 11.16
C ASP A 24 7.06 11.54 9.86
N PHE A 25 6.40 11.91 8.76
CA PHE A 25 6.73 11.38 7.44
C PHE A 25 8.11 11.83 6.98
N ASP A 26 8.50 13.08 7.21
CA ASP A 26 9.82 13.57 6.81
C ASP A 26 10.95 12.87 7.58
N LYS A 27 10.76 12.65 8.89
CA LYS A 27 11.68 11.82 9.69
C LYS A 27 11.81 10.41 9.13
N GLU A 28 10.69 9.76 8.82
CA GLU A 28 10.69 8.41 8.28
C GLU A 28 11.30 8.36 6.87
N ARG A 29 11.08 9.39 6.04
CA ARG A 29 11.70 9.55 4.72
C ARG A 29 13.23 9.61 4.85
N ILE A 30 13.74 10.45 5.75
CA ILE A 30 15.18 10.57 6.03
C ILE A 30 15.73 9.22 6.51
N ASN A 31 15.01 8.53 7.39
CA ASN A 31 15.40 7.21 7.88
C ASN A 31 15.48 6.16 6.75
N ILE A 32 14.52 6.16 5.83
CA ILE A 32 14.53 5.29 4.64
C ILE A 32 15.74 5.62 3.75
N GLU A 33 15.99 6.90 3.49
CA GLU A 33 17.13 7.37 2.71
C GLU A 33 18.46 6.92 3.34
N PHE A 34 18.62 7.15 4.64
CA PHE A 34 19.80 6.74 5.39
C PHE A 34 20.00 5.23 5.37
N THR A 35 18.92 4.47 5.56
CA THR A 35 18.94 3.00 5.45
C THR A 35 19.40 2.55 4.06
N LEU A 36 18.97 3.22 2.99
CA LEU A 36 19.42 2.90 1.63
C LEU A 36 20.91 3.26 1.46
N LEU A 37 21.37 4.40 1.95
CA LEU A 37 22.79 4.75 1.90
C LEU A 37 23.67 3.74 2.64
N LEU A 38 23.29 3.35 3.85
CA LEU A 38 24.00 2.33 4.64
C LEU A 38 24.03 0.96 3.94
N ASN A 39 23.00 0.64 3.16
CA ASN A 39 22.98 -0.56 2.35
C ASN A 39 23.81 -0.44 1.06
N GLY A 40 24.53 0.65 0.84
CA GLY A 40 25.45 0.85 -0.29
C GLY A 40 24.76 1.24 -1.59
N TYR A 41 23.58 1.85 -1.52
CA TYR A 41 22.88 2.33 -2.71
C TYR A 41 23.47 3.66 -3.18
N PRO A 42 23.69 3.86 -4.49
CA PRO A 42 24.17 5.14 -5.00
C PRO A 42 23.16 6.28 -4.71
N PRO A 43 23.61 7.46 -4.23
CA PRO A 43 22.73 8.59 -3.95
C PRO A 43 21.88 9.00 -5.16
N LYS A 44 22.48 8.99 -6.37
CA LYS A 44 21.77 9.27 -7.63
C LYS A 44 20.60 8.32 -7.88
N PHE A 45 20.76 7.04 -7.52
CA PHE A 45 19.70 6.04 -7.66
C PHE A 45 18.57 6.29 -6.66
N ILE A 46 18.90 6.64 -5.41
CA ILE A 46 17.90 6.95 -4.37
C ILE A 46 17.10 8.18 -4.80
N ASN A 47 17.78 9.28 -5.16
CA ASN A 47 17.15 10.52 -5.61
C ASN A 47 16.23 10.30 -6.81
N TYR A 48 16.68 9.52 -7.81
CA TYR A 48 15.84 9.19 -8.96
C TYR A 48 14.54 8.49 -8.55
N ASN A 49 14.61 7.51 -7.64
CA ASN A 49 13.41 6.78 -7.21
C ASN A 49 12.49 7.63 -6.33
N PHE A 50 13.06 8.46 -5.45
CA PHE A 50 12.30 9.38 -4.60
C PHE A 50 11.57 10.42 -5.46
N ASN A 51 12.29 11.10 -6.37
CA ASN A 51 11.69 12.07 -7.28
C ASN A 51 10.61 11.44 -8.16
N LYS A 52 10.86 10.25 -8.70
CA LYS A 52 9.85 9.52 -9.46
C LYS A 52 8.60 9.20 -8.62
N PHE A 53 8.78 8.83 -7.36
CA PHE A 53 7.67 8.58 -6.45
C PHE A 53 6.88 9.87 -6.17
N PHE A 54 7.58 10.96 -5.85
CA PHE A 54 6.94 12.23 -5.53
C PHE A 54 6.21 12.85 -6.72
N GLN A 55 6.77 12.73 -7.93
CA GLN A 55 6.09 13.13 -9.17
C GLN A 55 4.81 12.32 -9.42
N LYS A 56 4.85 11.00 -9.19
CA LYS A 56 3.70 10.13 -9.41
C LYS A 56 2.52 10.46 -8.47
N HIS A 57 2.82 10.88 -7.25
CA HIS A 57 1.83 11.12 -6.21
C HIS A 57 1.60 12.61 -5.92
N ASN A 58 2.17 13.53 -6.72
CA ASN A 58 2.14 14.99 -6.48
C ASN A 58 2.60 15.40 -5.08
N VAL A 59 3.50 14.63 -4.46
CA VAL A 59 4.02 14.88 -3.11
C VAL A 59 5.03 16.02 -3.11
N LEU A 60 5.63 16.36 -4.26
CA LEU A 60 6.62 17.45 -4.37
C LEU A 60 6.05 18.78 -3.84
N SER A 61 4.85 19.14 -4.27
CA SER A 61 4.19 20.37 -3.86
C SER A 61 3.82 20.38 -2.36
N VAL A 62 3.56 19.21 -1.78
CA VAL A 62 3.27 19.07 -0.34
C VAL A 62 4.53 19.29 0.49
N MET A 63 5.64 18.73 0.04
CA MET A 63 6.94 18.85 0.70
C MET A 63 7.53 20.25 0.58
N GLU A 64 7.39 20.91 -0.57
CA GLU A 64 7.93 22.25 -0.79
C GLU A 64 7.16 23.33 -0.01
N ASN A 65 5.83 23.20 0.10
CA ASN A 65 4.99 24.19 0.79
C ASN A 65 4.77 23.89 2.27
N LEU A 66 5.29 22.75 2.77
CA LEU A 66 5.10 22.26 4.14
C LEU A 66 3.61 22.23 4.58
N ASP A 67 2.71 21.99 3.62
CA ASP A 67 1.28 22.12 3.84
C ASP A 67 0.70 20.83 4.41
N ASN A 68 0.43 20.85 5.71
CA ASN A 68 -0.17 19.73 6.43
C ASN A 68 -1.56 19.34 5.88
N ILE A 69 -2.34 20.29 5.36
CA ILE A 69 -3.70 20.01 4.86
C ILE A 69 -3.61 19.17 3.59
N MET A 70 -2.72 19.54 2.68
CA MET A 70 -2.45 18.76 1.46
C MET A 70 -1.87 17.38 1.79
N TYR A 71 -1.01 17.30 2.80
CA TYR A 71 -0.47 16.02 3.27
C TYR A 71 -1.57 15.10 3.80
N GLU A 72 -2.50 15.61 4.62
CA GLU A 72 -3.60 14.80 5.15
C GLU A 72 -4.51 14.24 4.07
N GLN A 73 -4.80 15.03 3.02
CA GLN A 73 -5.58 14.57 1.89
C GLN A 73 -4.88 13.41 1.19
N LEU A 74 -3.59 13.55 0.93
CA LEU A 74 -2.76 12.52 0.31
C LEU A 74 -2.65 11.26 1.19
N HIS A 75 -2.47 11.44 2.50
CA HIS A 75 -2.47 10.36 3.49
C HIS A 75 -3.77 9.55 3.42
N ARG A 76 -4.93 10.22 3.45
CA ARG A 76 -6.24 9.57 3.31
C ARG A 76 -6.38 8.84 1.98
N THR A 77 -6.02 9.48 0.86
CA THR A 77 -6.10 8.84 -0.47
C THR A 77 -5.29 7.55 -0.52
N LEU A 78 -4.07 7.56 0.03
CA LEU A 78 -3.18 6.41 0.00
C LEU A 78 -3.52 5.35 1.04
N LEU A 79 -4.16 5.73 2.16
CA LEU A 79 -4.63 4.81 3.20
C LEU A 79 -5.74 3.90 2.67
N TYR A 80 -6.71 4.46 1.95
CA TYR A 80 -7.83 3.70 1.38
C TYR A 80 -7.52 3.02 0.04
N GLN A 81 -6.35 3.28 -0.55
CA GLN A 81 -5.97 2.62 -1.79
C GLN A 81 -5.66 1.14 -1.53
N PRO A 82 -6.36 0.18 -2.16
CA PRO A 82 -6.12 -1.22 -1.89
C PRO A 82 -4.76 -1.66 -2.44
N THR A 83 -4.02 -2.40 -1.61
CA THR A 83 -2.73 -2.97 -2.03
C THR A 83 -2.93 -3.98 -3.16
N ILE A 84 -1.85 -4.29 -3.90
CA ILE A 84 -1.91 -5.29 -4.97
C ILE A 84 -2.36 -6.65 -4.40
N LYS A 85 -1.93 -6.99 -3.18
CA LYS A 85 -2.33 -8.22 -2.48
C LYS A 85 -3.80 -8.20 -2.09
N GLU A 86 -4.29 -7.10 -1.55
CA GLU A 86 -5.72 -6.94 -1.21
C GLU A 86 -6.61 -7.07 -2.45
N ARG A 87 -6.21 -6.45 -3.58
CA ARG A 87 -6.94 -6.61 -4.85
C ARG A 87 -6.96 -8.05 -5.34
N GLN A 88 -5.85 -8.78 -5.22
CA GLN A 88 -5.80 -10.20 -5.59
C GLN A 88 -6.70 -11.05 -4.70
N GLN A 89 -6.76 -10.76 -3.39
CA GLN A 89 -7.66 -11.47 -2.46
C GLN A 89 -9.13 -11.15 -2.73
N GLN A 90 -9.47 -9.90 -3.02
CA GLN A 90 -10.83 -9.50 -3.39
C GLN A 90 -11.29 -10.25 -4.66
N GLN A 91 -10.46 -10.32 -5.70
CA GLN A 91 -10.76 -11.06 -6.92
C GLN A 91 -10.96 -12.57 -6.68
N GLN A 92 -10.17 -13.16 -5.77
CA GLN A 92 -10.33 -14.57 -5.41
C GLN A 92 -11.63 -14.83 -4.64
N HIS A 93 -12.01 -13.93 -3.72
CA HIS A 93 -13.29 -14.01 -3.01
C HIS A 93 -14.49 -13.85 -3.96
N GLU A 94 -14.43 -12.93 -4.91
CA GLU A 94 -15.48 -12.73 -5.92
C GLU A 94 -15.63 -13.97 -6.82
N GLN A 95 -14.53 -14.59 -7.25
CA GLN A 95 -14.57 -15.83 -8.03
C GLN A 95 -15.12 -17.02 -7.23
N GLN A 96 -14.82 -17.11 -5.93
CA GLN A 96 -15.39 -18.15 -5.07
C GLN A 96 -16.89 -17.95 -4.86
N GLN A 97 -17.37 -16.71 -4.65
CA GLN A 97 -18.80 -16.42 -4.51
C GLN A 97 -19.58 -16.73 -5.80
N GLN A 98 -19.03 -16.44 -6.98
CA GLN A 98 -19.63 -16.83 -8.26
C GLN A 98 -19.64 -18.36 -8.45
N ASN A 99 -18.60 -19.07 -8.00
CA ASN A 99 -18.57 -20.54 -8.04
C ASN A 99 -19.65 -21.15 -7.11
N ILE A 100 -19.85 -20.58 -5.92
CA ILE A 100 -20.87 -21.01 -4.96
C ILE A 100 -22.29 -20.77 -5.52
N GLN A 101 -22.55 -19.62 -6.18
CA GLN A 101 -23.85 -19.37 -6.81
C GLN A 101 -24.13 -20.29 -8.02
N SER A 102 -23.09 -20.72 -8.74
CA SER A 102 -23.24 -21.68 -9.86
C SER A 102 -23.45 -23.13 -9.42
N LYS A 103 -23.24 -23.42 -8.13
CA LYS A 103 -23.55 -24.71 -7.50
C LYS A 103 -24.73 -24.49 -6.57
N ASP A 104 -25.94 -24.53 -7.11
CA ASP A 104 -27.13 -24.85 -6.33
C ASP A 104 -26.91 -26.22 -5.67
N LEU A 105 -26.27 -26.21 -4.50
CA LEU A 105 -26.14 -27.38 -3.64
C LEU A 105 -27.52 -27.59 -3.04
N PHE A 106 -28.34 -28.39 -3.73
CA PHE A 106 -29.62 -28.86 -3.20
C PHE A 106 -29.30 -29.80 -2.03
N VAL A 107 -29.24 -29.24 -0.82
CA VAL A 107 -29.10 -30.01 0.41
C VAL A 107 -30.48 -30.60 0.69
N HIS A 108 -30.68 -31.88 0.37
CA HIS A 108 -31.85 -32.62 0.82
C HIS A 108 -31.81 -32.74 2.34
N TYR A 109 -32.64 -31.97 3.03
CA TYR A 109 -32.93 -32.17 4.46
C TYR A 109 -33.73 -33.46 4.61
N THR A 110 -33.09 -34.53 5.08
CA THR A 110 -33.81 -35.68 5.64
C THR A 110 -34.15 -35.38 7.09
N PHE A 111 -35.44 -35.47 7.43
CA PHE A 111 -36.02 -35.02 8.69
C PHE A 111 -35.63 -35.88 9.92
N GLU A 112 -34.78 -36.89 9.77
CA GLU A 112 -34.46 -37.85 10.85
C GLU A 112 -33.22 -37.51 11.69
N SER A 113 -32.52 -36.43 11.39
CA SER A 113 -31.44 -35.96 12.28
C SER A 113 -31.28 -34.45 12.19
N GLY A 114 -32.12 -33.73 12.95
CA GLY A 114 -31.79 -32.40 13.44
C GLY A 114 -30.71 -32.49 14.54
N PRO A 115 -29.93 -31.41 14.78
CA PRO A 115 -28.87 -31.43 15.77
C PRO A 115 -29.49 -31.31 17.17
N LEU A 116 -29.58 -32.44 17.89
CA LEU A 116 -30.24 -32.62 19.20
C LEU A 116 -31.75 -32.34 19.22
#